data_AF-A0A7W1FVM9-F1
#
_entry.id   AF-A0A7W1FVM9-F1
#
_cell.length_a   1.000
_cell.length_b   1.000
_cell.length_c   1.000
_cell.angle_alpha   90.00
_cell.angle_beta   90.00
_cell.angle_gamma   90.00
#
_symmetry.space_group_name_H-M   'P 1'
#
loop_
_entity.id
_entity.type
_entity.pdbx_description
1 polymer ?
#
loop_
_entity_poly.entity_id
_entity_poly.type
_entity_poly.pdbx_seq_one_letter_code
_entity_poly.pdbx_strand_id
1 'polypeptide(L)'
;QYTAQEVDGDGYYPFLEPAKNTLNVLARFTPGTEDQFLVEMEVDTISGVFSKVIQMDNTYPDIQLSVDDGGDCTHYTKGDTITGHFYVNDLHISSWGFGTTWGGGASGTSNTPALPGTAFSVVTPANAYPCGSVSLWAIDKTIVDSQSVGHYIPTSYNVCLQEKKK
;
A
#
# COMPACT_ATOMS: atom_id res chain seq x y z
N GLN A 1 9.49 -22.56 -13.23
CA GLN A 1 8.35 -22.51 -14.18
C GLN A 1 7.13 -22.95 -13.39
N TYR A 2 6.07 -22.15 -13.34
CA TYR A 2 4.83 -22.56 -12.68
C TYR A 2 4.08 -23.51 -13.62
N THR A 3 3.62 -24.65 -13.10
CA THR A 3 2.79 -25.58 -13.88
C THR A 3 1.36 -25.32 -13.45
N ALA A 4 0.53 -24.79 -14.35
CA ALA A 4 -0.91 -24.76 -14.12
C ALA A 4 -1.39 -26.21 -13.97
N GLN A 5 -2.19 -26.48 -12.94
CA GLN A 5 -2.84 -27.78 -12.76
C GLN A 5 -4.32 -27.59 -13.06
N GLU A 6 -4.88 -28.55 -13.79
CA GLU A 6 -6.33 -28.63 -13.96
C GLU A 6 -6.91 -29.41 -12.78
N VAL A 7 -8.12 -29.02 -12.37
CA VAL A 7 -8.88 -29.78 -11.38
C VAL A 7 -9.40 -31.06 -12.04
N ASP A 8 -9.37 -32.18 -11.32
CA ASP A 8 -9.92 -33.44 -11.82
C ASP A 8 -11.46 -33.48 -11.72
N GLY A 9 -12.06 -34.59 -12.16
CA GLY A 9 -13.52 -34.75 -12.16
C GLY A 9 -14.17 -34.71 -10.77
N ASP A 10 -13.38 -34.87 -9.72
CA ASP A 10 -13.82 -34.88 -8.32
C ASP A 10 -13.48 -33.56 -7.59
N GLY A 11 -12.86 -32.60 -8.29
CA GLY A 11 -12.52 -31.29 -7.74
C GLY A 11 -11.17 -31.23 -7.02
N TYR A 12 -10.30 -32.23 -7.20
CA TYR A 12 -8.97 -32.27 -6.61
C TYR A 12 -7.88 -31.90 -7.62
N TYR A 13 -6.76 -31.36 -7.11
CA TYR A 13 -5.56 -31.18 -7.91
C TYR A 13 -4.65 -32.40 -7.74
N PRO A 14 -4.25 -33.08 -8.82
CA PRO A 14 -3.37 -34.23 -8.71
C PRO A 14 -2.00 -33.83 -8.17
N PHE A 15 -1.42 -34.69 -7.33
CA PHE A 15 -0.07 -34.48 -6.82
C PHE A 15 0.95 -34.42 -7.96
N LEU A 16 1.76 -33.36 -7.96
CA LEU A 16 2.94 -33.28 -8.81
C LEU A 16 4.03 -34.22 -8.29
N GLU A 17 4.78 -34.84 -9.21
CA GLU A 17 5.99 -35.58 -8.84
C GLU A 17 6.92 -34.68 -8.02
N PRO A 18 7.53 -35.16 -6.91
CA PRO A 18 8.38 -34.33 -6.05
C PRO A 18 9.50 -33.60 -6.78
N ALA A 19 10.06 -34.22 -7.84
CA ALA A 19 11.09 -33.62 -8.68
C ALA A 19 10.64 -32.34 -9.43
N LYS A 20 9.32 -32.13 -9.55
CA LYS A 20 8.71 -30.96 -10.19
C LYS A 20 8.36 -29.85 -9.18
N ASN A 21 8.40 -30.13 -7.87
CA ASN A 21 8.17 -29.12 -6.82
C ASN A 21 9.48 -28.42 -6.41
N THR A 22 10.15 -27.76 -7.36
CA THR A 22 11.45 -27.12 -7.13
C THR A 22 11.41 -25.92 -6.18
N LEU A 23 10.21 -25.42 -5.83
CA LEU A 23 10.00 -24.27 -4.96
C LEU A 23 9.55 -24.65 -3.54
N ASN A 24 9.31 -25.94 -3.27
CA ASN A 24 8.68 -26.41 -2.02
C ASN A 24 7.37 -25.68 -1.69
N VAL A 25 6.57 -25.35 -2.71
CA VAL A 25 5.27 -24.69 -2.56
C VAL A 25 4.19 -25.70 -2.92
N LEU A 26 3.24 -25.92 -2.00
CA LEU A 26 2.14 -26.87 -2.21
C LEU A 26 1.13 -26.34 -3.23
N ALA A 27 0.72 -25.08 -3.08
CA ALA A 27 -0.19 -24.40 -3.98
C ALA A 27 0.01 -22.89 -3.93
N ARG A 28 -0.34 -22.21 -5.02
CA ARG A 28 -0.64 -20.77 -5.06
C ARG A 28 -2.02 -20.61 -5.66
N PHE A 29 -2.80 -19.72 -5.10
CA PHE A 29 -4.14 -19.42 -5.57
C PHE A 29 -4.34 -17.91 -5.58
N THR A 30 -5.06 -17.44 -6.58
CA THR A 30 -5.47 -16.04 -6.76
C THR A 30 -6.97 -15.96 -6.55
N PRO A 31 -7.43 -15.54 -5.37
CA PRO A 31 -8.84 -15.28 -5.12
C PRO A 31 -9.32 -14.10 -5.96
N GLY A 32 -10.54 -14.17 -6.47
CA GLY A 32 -11.15 -13.10 -7.27
C GLY A 32 -12.05 -12.14 -6.50
N THR A 33 -12.30 -12.39 -5.21
CA THR A 33 -13.27 -11.65 -4.38
C THR A 33 -12.68 -11.32 -3.00
N GLU A 34 -13.41 -10.50 -2.22
CA GLU A 34 -13.11 -10.15 -0.83
C GLU A 34 -13.57 -11.21 0.20
N ASP A 35 -13.92 -12.39 -0.29
CA ASP A 35 -14.49 -13.42 0.56
C ASP A 35 -13.42 -14.09 1.42
N GLN A 36 -13.86 -14.61 2.56
CA GLN A 36 -13.02 -15.48 3.37
C GLN A 36 -12.75 -16.79 2.64
N PHE A 37 -11.47 -17.17 2.58
CA PHE A 37 -11.05 -18.42 1.98
C PHE A 37 -10.71 -19.43 3.08
N LEU A 38 -11.43 -20.56 3.09
CA LEU A 38 -11.10 -21.70 3.94
C LEU A 38 -10.07 -22.57 3.21
N VAL A 39 -8.90 -22.70 3.80
CA VAL A 39 -7.86 -23.64 3.35
C VAL A 39 -7.90 -24.86 4.27
N GLU A 40 -8.14 -26.02 3.68
CA GLU A 40 -8.07 -27.31 4.36
C GLU A 40 -6.95 -28.15 3.76
N MET A 41 -6.18 -28.78 4.63
CA MET A 41 -5.09 -29.67 4.25
C MET A 41 -5.23 -31.00 4.98
N GLU A 42 -5.17 -32.07 4.19
CA GLU A 42 -4.99 -33.43 4.68
C GLU A 42 -3.59 -33.89 4.29
N VAL A 43 -2.92 -34.59 5.19
CA VAL A 43 -1.56 -35.09 4.96
C VAL A 43 -1.60 -36.61 5.06
N ASP A 44 -1.06 -37.28 4.04
CA ASP A 44 -0.99 -38.74 4.02
C ASP A 44 -0.36 -39.26 5.32
N THR A 45 -0.93 -40.32 5.87
CA THR A 45 -0.58 -40.94 7.17
C THR A 45 -0.84 -40.12 8.44
N ILE A 46 -1.29 -38.86 8.34
CA ILE A 46 -1.65 -38.03 9.50
C ILE A 46 -3.18 -37.92 9.60
N SER A 47 -3.74 -38.35 10.72
CA SER A 47 -5.19 -38.29 10.94
C SER A 47 -5.64 -36.84 11.20
N GLY A 48 -6.70 -36.42 10.51
CA GLY A 48 -7.38 -35.14 10.71
C GLY A 48 -7.21 -34.16 9.54
N VAL A 49 -7.95 -33.07 9.62
CA VAL A 49 -7.92 -31.96 8.65
C VAL A 49 -7.34 -30.73 9.33
N PHE A 50 -6.34 -30.12 8.71
CA PHE A 50 -5.79 -28.84 9.16
C PHE A 50 -6.52 -27.72 8.43
N SER A 51 -7.29 -26.91 9.17
CA SER A 51 -8.10 -25.84 8.61
C SER A 51 -7.56 -24.45 8.99
N LYS A 52 -7.51 -23.53 8.03
CA LYS A 52 -7.25 -22.10 8.30
C LYS A 52 -8.14 -21.23 7.42
N VAL A 53 -8.80 -20.25 8.05
CA VAL A 53 -9.49 -19.19 7.32
C VAL A 53 -8.52 -18.05 7.06
N ILE A 54 -8.49 -17.58 5.82
CA ILE A 54 -7.72 -16.43 5.35
C ILE A 54 -8.71 -15.38 4.87
N GLN A 55 -8.57 -14.15 5.36
CA GLN A 55 -9.33 -13.01 4.85
C GLN A 55 -8.60 -12.48 3.62
N MET A 56 -9.31 -12.42 2.48
CA MET A 56 -8.82 -11.71 1.29
C MET A 56 -9.20 -10.24 1.38
N ASP A 57 -8.32 -9.36 0.91
CA ASP A 57 -8.55 -7.91 0.96
C ASP A 57 -7.99 -7.23 -0.30
N ASN A 58 -8.64 -7.35 -1.45
CA ASN A 58 -8.17 -6.81 -2.72
C ASN A 58 -8.38 -5.29 -2.86
N THR A 59 -8.79 -4.61 -1.78
CA THR A 59 -9.02 -3.17 -1.78
C THR A 59 -7.71 -2.45 -1.46
N TYR A 60 -7.31 -1.53 -2.32
CA TYR A 60 -6.15 -0.67 -2.07
C TYR A 60 -6.48 0.39 -1.02
N PRO A 61 -5.49 0.86 -0.22
CA PRO A 61 -5.69 2.01 0.65
C PRO A 61 -6.20 3.23 -0.12
N ASP A 62 -7.19 3.93 0.44
CA ASP A 62 -7.63 5.23 -0.07
C ASP A 62 -6.73 6.31 0.50
N ILE A 63 -6.00 7.01 -0.38
CA ILE A 63 -5.11 8.11 0.02
C ILE A 63 -5.40 9.38 -0.78
N GLN A 64 -5.38 10.51 -0.10
CA GLN A 64 -5.52 11.83 -0.72
C GLN A 64 -4.47 12.79 -0.18
N LEU A 65 -3.94 13.64 -1.05
CA LEU A 65 -2.98 14.67 -0.71
C LEU A 65 -3.35 15.95 -1.45
N SER A 66 -3.50 17.04 -0.71
CA SER A 66 -3.77 18.36 -1.26
C SER A 66 -2.85 19.40 -0.62
N VAL A 67 -2.38 20.34 -1.44
CA VAL A 67 -1.70 21.56 -1.00
C VAL A 67 -2.70 22.70 -1.08
N ASP A 68 -2.70 23.60 -0.09
CA ASP A 68 -3.62 24.75 -0.04
C ASP A 68 -3.12 25.90 -0.95
N ASP A 69 -2.81 25.59 -2.21
CA ASP A 69 -2.29 26.54 -3.20
C ASP A 69 -3.34 27.02 -4.22
N GLY A 70 -4.58 26.56 -4.09
CA GLY A 70 -5.63 26.83 -5.06
C GLY A 70 -5.35 26.27 -6.47
N GLY A 71 -4.41 25.32 -6.59
CA GLY A 71 -3.93 24.75 -7.85
C GLY A 71 -2.79 25.53 -8.51
N ASP A 72 -2.25 26.58 -7.89
CA ASP A 72 -1.09 27.33 -8.40
C ASP A 72 0.20 26.92 -7.69
N CYS A 73 0.91 25.94 -8.23
CA CYS A 73 2.16 25.45 -7.66
C CYS A 73 3.37 26.41 -7.82
N THR A 74 3.18 27.62 -8.38
CA THR A 74 4.27 28.56 -8.71
C THR A 74 4.35 29.78 -7.80
N HIS A 75 3.39 29.98 -6.89
CA HIS A 75 3.28 31.21 -6.10
C HIS A 75 4.19 31.25 -4.86
N TYR A 76 4.78 30.12 -4.46
CA TYR A 76 5.64 30.05 -3.28
C TYR A 76 7.01 30.64 -3.57
N THR A 77 7.55 31.39 -2.60
CA THR A 77 8.93 31.85 -2.56
C THR A 77 9.73 31.08 -1.51
N LYS A 78 11.05 31.03 -1.66
CA LYS A 78 11.91 30.44 -0.62
C LYS A 78 11.71 31.15 0.73
N GLY A 79 11.46 30.37 1.78
CA GLY A 79 11.11 30.89 3.09
C GLY A 79 9.62 30.84 3.41
N ASP A 80 8.76 30.58 2.42
CA ASP A 80 7.33 30.47 2.63
C ASP A 80 6.94 29.16 3.28
N THR A 81 5.79 29.17 3.93
CA THR A 81 5.16 27.99 4.54
C THR A 81 4.19 27.38 3.55
N ILE A 82 4.39 26.11 3.23
CA ILE A 82 3.46 25.30 2.45
C ILE A 82 2.52 24.59 3.44
N THR A 83 1.21 24.76 3.24
CA THR A 83 0.18 24.08 4.03
C THR A 83 -0.68 23.18 3.16
N GLY A 84 -1.36 22.24 3.78
CA GLY A 84 -2.25 21.34 3.09
C GLY A 84 -2.79 20.26 4.02
N HIS A 85 -3.37 19.23 3.41
CA HIS A 85 -3.94 18.09 4.13
C HIS A 85 -3.56 16.78 3.46
N PHE A 86 -3.42 15.74 4.28
CA PHE A 86 -3.28 14.37 3.80
C PHE A 86 -4.28 13.45 4.50
N TYR A 87 -4.82 12.49 3.75
CA TYR A 87 -5.78 11.50 4.22
C TYR A 87 -5.31 10.11 3.84
N VAL A 88 -5.46 9.18 4.76
CA VAL A 88 -5.16 7.76 4.59
C VAL A 88 -6.23 6.94 5.30
N ASN A 89 -6.91 6.07 4.56
CA ASN A 89 -7.89 5.17 5.12
C ASN A 89 -7.88 3.80 4.44
N ASP A 90 -7.84 2.78 5.28
CA ASP A 90 -7.94 1.39 4.87
C ASP A 90 -8.54 0.57 6.01
N LEU A 91 -9.27 -0.51 5.72
CA LEU A 91 -9.86 -1.35 6.77
C LEU A 91 -8.77 -2.06 7.59
N HIS A 92 -7.67 -2.45 6.94
CA HIS A 92 -6.59 -3.24 7.50
C HIS A 92 -5.23 -2.58 7.27
N ILE A 93 -5.11 -1.30 7.61
CA ILE A 93 -3.86 -0.57 7.36
C ILE A 93 -2.65 -1.20 8.06
N SER A 94 -1.54 -1.27 7.31
CA SER A 94 -0.22 -1.67 7.83
C SER A 94 0.57 -0.45 8.25
N SER A 95 0.83 0.45 7.30
CA SER A 95 1.59 1.66 7.57
C SER A 95 1.38 2.72 6.49
N TRP A 96 1.69 3.96 6.82
CA TRP A 96 1.76 5.06 5.87
C TRP A 96 2.87 6.03 6.25
N GLY A 97 3.31 6.82 5.28
CA GLY A 97 4.31 7.85 5.48
C GLY A 97 4.00 9.10 4.65
N PHE A 98 4.12 10.25 5.30
CA PHE A 98 4.07 11.58 4.74
C PHE A 98 5.45 12.22 4.87
N GLY A 99 5.89 12.95 3.85
CA GLY A 99 7.13 13.72 3.91
C GLY A 99 7.23 14.77 2.82
N THR A 100 8.17 15.71 3.00
CA THR A 100 8.45 16.73 1.98
C THR A 100 9.94 16.87 1.72
N THR A 101 10.29 17.41 0.55
CA THR A 101 11.68 17.75 0.20
C THR A 101 12.32 18.76 1.16
N TRP A 102 11.53 19.61 1.80
CA TRP A 102 12.00 20.69 2.68
C TRP A 102 12.04 20.31 4.16
N GLY A 103 11.82 19.03 4.46
CA GLY A 103 11.74 18.52 5.82
C GLY A 103 10.30 18.40 6.31
N GLY A 104 10.17 17.98 7.56
CA GLY A 104 8.88 17.55 8.08
C GLY A 104 8.49 16.17 7.53
N GLY A 105 7.76 15.44 8.35
CA GLY A 105 7.30 14.11 8.01
C GLY A 105 6.45 13.56 9.13
N ALA A 106 5.57 12.63 8.78
CA ALA A 106 4.75 11.91 9.70
C ALA A 106 4.61 10.48 9.19
N SER A 107 4.41 9.54 10.09
CA SER A 107 4.10 8.16 9.74
C SER A 107 3.15 7.59 10.76
N GLY A 108 2.37 6.60 10.35
CA GLY A 108 1.42 5.96 11.25
C GLY A 108 1.08 4.55 10.79
N THR A 109 0.40 3.84 11.69
CA THR A 109 -0.08 2.46 11.50
C THR A 109 -1.60 2.36 11.72
N SER A 110 -2.29 3.51 11.66
CA SER A 110 -3.73 3.66 11.80
C SER A 110 -4.25 4.70 10.82
N ASN A 111 -5.54 4.64 10.49
CA ASN A 111 -6.19 5.62 9.61
C ASN A 111 -6.04 7.03 10.19
N THR A 112 -5.95 8.02 9.29
CA THR A 112 -6.01 9.43 9.67
C THR A 112 -7.45 9.82 10.04
N PRO A 113 -7.67 11.02 10.62
CA PRO A 113 -9.02 11.58 10.72
C PRO A 113 -9.75 11.59 9.37
N ALA A 114 -11.08 11.66 9.41
CA ALA A 114 -11.91 11.79 8.23
C ALA A 114 -11.52 13.01 7.37
N LEU A 115 -11.92 13.00 6.09
CA LEU A 115 -11.62 14.09 5.15
C LEU A 115 -11.98 15.48 5.75
N PRO A 116 -11.12 16.50 5.56
CA PRO A 116 -9.97 16.54 4.65
C PRO A 116 -8.71 15.80 5.14
N GLY A 117 -8.75 15.20 6.33
CA GLY A 117 -7.65 14.44 6.90
C GLY A 117 -6.80 15.24 7.87
N THR A 118 -5.51 14.92 7.92
CA THR A 118 -4.53 15.55 8.81
C THR A 118 -3.91 16.76 8.13
N ALA A 119 -3.98 17.93 8.77
CA ALA A 119 -3.32 19.14 8.29
C ALA A 119 -1.78 19.03 8.42
N PHE A 120 -1.06 19.60 7.47
CA PHE A 120 0.39 19.78 7.55
C PHE A 120 0.79 21.25 7.31
N SER A 121 1.95 21.60 7.83
CA SER A 121 2.55 22.93 7.66
C SER A 121 4.06 22.79 7.64
N VAL A 122 4.68 23.17 6.52
CA VAL A 122 6.12 23.00 6.29
C VAL A 122 6.73 24.31 5.83
N VAL A 123 7.69 24.81 6.60
CA VAL A 123 8.45 26.01 6.24
C VAL A 123 9.57 25.62 5.29
N THR A 124 9.60 26.23 4.11
CA THR A 124 10.71 26.03 3.17
C THR A 124 11.95 26.80 3.65
N PRO A 125 13.14 26.18 3.73
CA PRO A 125 14.33 26.89 4.16
C PRO A 125 14.77 27.95 3.13
N ALA A 126 15.44 29.01 3.57
CA ALA A 126 15.86 30.10 2.68
C ALA A 126 16.81 29.67 1.55
N ASN A 127 17.58 28.59 1.78
CA ASN A 127 18.46 27.95 0.80
C ASN A 127 17.81 26.72 0.14
N ALA A 128 16.48 26.59 0.18
CA ALA A 128 15.75 25.49 -0.43
C ALA A 128 16.09 25.33 -1.92
N TYR A 129 16.05 24.08 -2.36
CA TYR A 129 16.05 23.77 -3.79
C TYR A 129 14.82 24.39 -4.47
N PRO A 130 14.97 24.85 -5.73
CA PRO A 130 13.93 25.59 -6.44
C PRO A 130 12.69 24.77 -6.77
N CYS A 131 12.75 23.43 -6.75
CA CYS A 131 11.56 22.58 -6.84
C CYS A 131 11.71 21.38 -5.91
N GLY A 132 10.60 20.91 -5.38
CA GLY A 132 10.50 19.75 -4.51
C GLY A 132 9.08 19.19 -4.52
N SER A 133 8.81 18.24 -3.63
CA SER A 133 7.51 17.60 -3.53
C SER A 133 7.05 17.43 -2.09
N VAL A 134 5.73 17.38 -1.95
CA VAL A 134 5.03 16.77 -0.81
C VAL A 134 4.61 15.38 -1.26
N SER A 135 4.89 14.36 -0.46
CA SER A 135 4.67 12.97 -0.85
C SER A 135 3.96 12.21 0.27
N LEU A 136 3.08 11.30 -0.11
CA LEU A 136 2.33 10.42 0.77
C LEU A 136 2.33 9.01 0.18
N TRP A 137 2.45 8.00 1.03
CA TRP A 137 2.27 6.61 0.63
C TRP A 137 1.57 5.82 1.73
N ALA A 138 0.89 4.75 1.36
CA ALA A 138 0.28 3.81 2.29
C ALA A 138 0.47 2.36 1.84
N ILE A 139 0.44 1.46 2.82
CA ILE A 139 0.52 0.01 2.68
C ILE A 139 -0.57 -0.61 3.58
N ASP A 140 -1.40 -1.49 3.03
CA ASP A 140 -2.35 -2.33 3.78
C ASP A 140 -1.70 -3.63 4.31
N LYS A 141 -2.49 -4.49 4.95
CA LYS A 141 -2.06 -5.83 5.39
C LYS A 141 -2.51 -6.95 4.47
N THR A 142 -3.01 -6.63 3.29
CA THR A 142 -3.58 -7.60 2.36
C THR A 142 -2.57 -8.67 1.99
N ILE A 143 -3.02 -9.93 1.91
CA ILE A 143 -2.26 -10.97 1.23
C ILE A 143 -2.64 -10.97 -0.25
N VAL A 144 -1.71 -10.56 -1.11
CA VAL A 144 -1.90 -10.48 -2.57
C VAL A 144 -1.45 -11.80 -3.20
N ASP A 145 -2.37 -12.46 -3.92
CA ASP A 145 -2.14 -13.71 -4.67
C ASP A 145 -1.49 -14.84 -3.87
N SER A 146 -1.73 -14.88 -2.56
CA SER A 146 -1.10 -15.83 -1.64
C SER A 146 0.44 -15.82 -1.71
N GLN A 147 1.04 -14.71 -2.16
CA GLN A 147 2.48 -14.60 -2.42
C GLN A 147 3.14 -13.43 -1.70
N SER A 148 2.48 -12.28 -1.64
CA SER A 148 3.03 -11.05 -1.04
C SER A 148 2.06 -10.43 -0.05
N VAL A 149 2.58 -9.52 0.78
CA VAL A 149 1.79 -8.76 1.75
C VAL A 149 1.86 -7.29 1.40
N GLY A 150 0.70 -6.63 1.38
CA GLY A 150 0.57 -5.18 1.24
C GLY A 150 0.37 -4.72 -0.19
N HIS A 151 -0.67 -3.93 -0.45
CA HIS A 151 -0.72 -3.04 -1.59
C HIS A 151 -0.04 -1.71 -1.27
N TYR A 152 0.98 -1.36 -2.05
CA TYR A 152 1.64 -0.06 -1.94
C TYR A 152 0.99 0.95 -2.89
N ILE A 153 0.51 2.06 -2.35
CA ILE A 153 -0.01 3.19 -3.14
C ILE A 153 0.72 4.49 -2.78
N PRO A 154 1.35 5.16 -3.75
CA PRO A 154 1.95 6.48 -3.56
C PRO A 154 1.11 7.60 -4.20
N THR A 155 1.22 8.80 -3.65
CA THR A 155 0.80 10.06 -4.29
C THR A 155 1.78 11.18 -3.95
N SER A 156 1.91 12.18 -4.82
CA SER A 156 2.76 13.33 -4.59
C SER A 156 2.24 14.58 -5.28
N TYR A 157 2.64 15.74 -4.74
CA TYR A 157 2.35 17.04 -5.28
C TYR A 157 3.65 17.84 -5.39
N ASN A 158 3.96 18.32 -6.59
CA ASN A 158 5.19 19.07 -6.85
C ASN A 158 4.97 20.56 -6.61
N VAL A 159 5.91 21.20 -5.92
CA VAL A 159 5.90 22.64 -5.68
C VAL A 159 7.24 23.23 -6.12
N CYS A 160 7.18 24.34 -6.86
CA CYS A 160 8.36 25.09 -7.28
C CYS A 160 8.40 26.45 -6.58
N LEU A 161 9.56 26.75 -6.01
CA LEU A 161 9.85 27.95 -5.24
C LEU A 161 10.53 28.99 -6.11
N GLN A 162 9.98 30.20 -6.10
CA GLN A 162 10.62 31.38 -6.67
C GLN A 162 11.67 31.95 -5.71
N GLU A 163 12.64 32.66 -6.26
CA GLU A 163 13.52 33.49 -5.44
C GLU A 163 12.71 34.61 -4.79
N LYS A 164 13.06 34.94 -3.55
CA LYS A 164 12.45 36.08 -2.86
C LYS A 164 12.84 37.35 -3.60
N LYS A 165 11.86 38.10 -4.12
CA LYS A 165 12.12 39.39 -4.75
C LYS A 165 12.77 40.30 -3.70
N LYS A 166 13.97 40.79 -4.02
CA LYS A 166 14.71 41.74 -3.19
C LYS A 166 14.02 43.09 -3.14
#